data_AF-A0A8T4CDS9-F1
#
_entry.id   AF-A0A8T4CDS9-F1
#
_cell.length_a   1.000
_cell.length_b   1.000
_cell.length_c   1.000
_cell.angle_alpha   90.00
_cell.angle_beta   90.00
_cell.angle_gamma   90.00
#
_symmetry.space_group_name_H-M   'P 1'
#
loop_
_entity.id
_entity.type
_entity.pdbx_description
1 polymer ?
#
loop_
_entity_poly.entity_id
_entity_poly.type
_entity_poly.pdbx_seq_one_letter_code
_entity_poly.pdbx_strand_id
1 'polypeptide(L)'
;DFRVFGCFTENGTLYFDATASSDPEGPLAFSWDFGDGRTGQGAVTEHVFPAAGNFAVNLTVTDSNGDSTTISQVVVVKSPPPPPPPPRKAVVPEDKTTTVNLLLGVVLLLVLLLSVVAYRGATRGRGPGAAGGGSQGATVNTASKEFSPAEEQLKGAPRH
;
A
#
# COMPACT_ATOMS: atom_id res chain seq x y z
N ASP A 1 -35.82 22.58 12.55
CA ASP A 1 -34.57 21.94 12.06
C ASP A 1 -34.17 20.85 13.03
N PHE A 2 -33.37 19.87 12.60
CA PHE A 2 -32.85 18.82 13.49
C PHE A 2 -31.35 18.59 13.29
N ARG A 3 -30.72 17.99 14.30
CA ARG A 3 -29.30 17.64 14.28
C ARG A 3 -29.13 16.14 14.16
N VAL A 4 -28.06 15.73 13.50
CA VAL A 4 -27.69 14.32 13.34
C VAL A 4 -26.25 14.11 13.81
N PHE A 5 -26.02 13.13 14.67
CA PHE A 5 -24.68 12.79 15.16
C PHE A 5 -24.54 11.29 15.39
N GLY A 6 -23.30 10.79 15.50
CA GLY A 6 -23.00 9.36 15.68
C GLY A 6 -22.10 8.81 14.58
N CYS A 7 -22.32 7.55 14.22
CA CYS A 7 -21.50 6.83 13.24
C CYS A 7 -22.18 6.80 11.86
N PHE A 8 -21.61 7.52 10.88
CA PHE A 8 -22.14 7.62 9.51
C PHE A 8 -21.66 6.49 8.59
N THR A 9 -21.49 5.28 9.13
CA THR A 9 -21.21 4.08 8.33
C THR A 9 -22.39 3.12 8.41
N GLU A 10 -22.53 2.23 7.43
CA GLU A 10 -23.54 1.16 7.50
C GLU A 10 -23.43 0.39 8.82
N ASN A 11 -24.57 0.02 9.39
CA ASN A 11 -24.71 -0.56 10.73
C ASN A 11 -24.21 0.33 11.89
N GLY A 12 -23.85 1.58 11.64
CA GLY A 12 -23.57 2.58 12.66
C GLY A 12 -24.85 3.19 13.25
N THR A 13 -24.85 3.43 14.55
CA THR A 13 -25.95 4.15 15.23
C THR A 13 -25.83 5.64 14.99
N LEU A 14 -26.91 6.24 14.48
CA LEU A 14 -27.10 7.68 14.39
C LEU A 14 -28.20 8.13 15.35
N TYR A 15 -28.01 9.29 15.93
CA TYR A 15 -28.97 9.97 16.80
C TYR A 15 -29.52 11.19 16.08
N PHE A 16 -30.83 11.34 16.17
CA PHE A 16 -31.61 12.41 15.58
C PHE A 16 -32.21 13.25 16.70
N ASP A 17 -31.90 14.54 16.70
CA ASP A 17 -32.26 15.45 17.77
C ASP A 17 -33.03 16.65 17.22
N ALA A 18 -34.31 16.73 17.60
CA ALA A 18 -35.23 17.79 17.28
C ALA A 18 -35.65 18.62 18.51
N THR A 19 -34.94 18.53 19.64
CA THR A 19 -35.31 19.22 20.89
C THR A 19 -35.23 20.75 20.79
N ALA A 20 -34.66 21.28 19.71
CA ALA A 20 -34.67 22.71 19.40
C ALA A 20 -36.04 23.19 18.87
N SER A 21 -36.96 22.29 18.53
CA SER A 21 -38.33 22.64 18.15
C SER A 21 -39.14 23.06 19.37
N SER A 22 -39.91 24.14 19.25
CA SER A 22 -40.72 24.68 20.33
C SER A 22 -42.01 25.26 19.77
N ASP A 23 -43.07 25.15 20.54
CA ASP A 23 -44.36 25.78 20.28
C ASP A 23 -44.78 26.52 21.56
N PRO A 24 -44.95 27.87 21.51
CA PRO A 24 -45.42 28.66 22.65
C PRO A 24 -46.79 28.24 23.18
N GLU A 25 -47.63 27.68 22.31
CA GLU A 25 -49.02 27.33 22.57
C GLU A 25 -49.18 25.94 23.19
N GLY A 26 -48.19 25.04 23.07
CA GLY A 26 -48.34 23.70 23.62
C GLY A 26 -47.20 22.70 23.39
N PRO A 27 -47.40 21.44 23.84
CA PRO A 27 -46.46 20.36 23.59
C PRO A 27 -46.49 19.91 22.12
N LEU A 28 -45.34 19.42 21.64
CA LEU A 28 -45.16 18.93 20.28
C LEU A 28 -45.06 17.40 20.23
N ALA A 29 -45.65 16.81 19.21
CA ALA A 29 -45.45 15.41 18.82
C ALA A 29 -44.47 15.31 17.64
N PHE A 30 -43.62 14.28 17.64
CA PHE A 30 -42.54 14.11 16.67
C PHE A 30 -42.64 12.73 16.01
N SER A 31 -42.65 12.71 14.69
CA SER A 31 -42.64 11.51 13.87
C SER A 31 -41.50 11.58 12.86
N TRP A 32 -40.75 10.49 12.74
CA TRP A 32 -39.60 10.36 11.85
C TRP A 32 -39.87 9.33 10.76
N ASP A 33 -39.49 9.65 9.54
CA ASP A 33 -39.29 8.72 8.44
C ASP A 33 -37.82 8.79 8.03
N PHE A 34 -37.10 7.70 8.18
CA PHE A 34 -35.66 7.67 7.92
C PHE A 34 -35.31 7.50 6.43
N GLY A 35 -36.31 7.32 5.56
CA GLY A 35 -36.09 7.17 4.12
C GLY A 35 -35.59 5.78 3.70
N ASP A 36 -35.42 4.85 4.63
CA ASP A 36 -35.13 3.43 4.40
C ASP A 36 -36.36 2.52 4.61
N GLY A 37 -37.54 3.13 4.76
CA GLY A 37 -38.80 2.45 5.06
C GLY A 37 -39.06 2.22 6.55
N ARG A 38 -38.16 2.65 7.44
CA ARG A 38 -38.38 2.61 8.89
C ARG A 38 -38.74 3.98 9.44
N THR A 39 -39.41 3.97 10.59
CA THR A 39 -39.92 5.17 11.26
C THR A 39 -39.49 5.22 12.72
N GLY A 40 -39.56 6.41 13.31
CA GLY A 40 -39.24 6.68 14.71
C GLY A 40 -40.19 7.70 15.33
N GLN A 41 -40.14 7.85 16.65
CA GLN A 41 -40.97 8.81 17.39
C GLN A 41 -40.16 9.51 18.49
N GLY A 42 -40.67 10.66 18.93
CA GLY A 42 -40.08 11.44 20.01
C GLY A 42 -39.09 12.51 19.52
N ALA A 43 -38.83 13.50 20.39
CA ALA A 43 -37.95 14.62 20.07
C ALA A 43 -36.49 14.16 19.84
N VAL A 44 -36.10 13.04 20.44
CA VAL A 44 -34.82 12.37 20.22
C VAL A 44 -35.11 10.90 19.86
N THR A 45 -34.48 10.41 18.81
CA THR A 45 -34.55 9.00 18.40
C THR A 45 -33.20 8.53 17.87
N GLU A 46 -32.95 7.23 17.95
CA GLU A 46 -31.81 6.58 17.30
C GLU A 46 -32.27 5.73 16.10
N HIS A 47 -31.38 5.54 15.13
CA HIS A 47 -31.61 4.67 13.98
C HIS A 47 -30.32 4.09 13.43
N VAL A 48 -30.42 2.92 12.80
CA VAL A 48 -29.31 2.20 12.16
C VAL A 48 -29.65 1.92 10.70
N PHE A 49 -28.85 2.49 9.80
CA PHE A 49 -28.94 2.23 8.36
C PHE A 49 -28.13 0.97 8.00
N PRO A 50 -28.76 -0.11 7.50
CA PRO A 50 -28.07 -1.38 7.26
C PRO A 50 -27.17 -1.36 6.02
N ALA A 51 -27.33 -0.36 5.15
CA ALA A 51 -26.59 -0.20 3.92
C ALA A 51 -26.12 1.25 3.75
N ALA A 52 -24.99 1.42 3.07
CA ALA A 52 -24.54 2.73 2.61
C ALA A 52 -25.52 3.33 1.59
N GLY A 53 -25.66 4.66 1.61
CA GLY A 53 -26.60 5.36 0.75
C GLY A 53 -26.86 6.79 1.20
N ASN A 54 -27.69 7.47 0.41
CA ASN A 54 -28.23 8.79 0.74
C ASN A 54 -29.69 8.61 1.14
N PHE A 55 -30.01 8.96 2.38
CA PHE A 55 -31.34 8.79 2.93
C PHE A 55 -31.98 10.16 3.19
N ALA A 56 -33.14 10.41 2.59
CA ALA A 56 -33.92 11.62 2.86
C ALA A 56 -34.70 11.40 4.16
N VAL A 57 -34.17 11.91 5.27
CA VAL A 57 -34.79 11.80 6.59
C VAL A 57 -35.79 12.93 6.76
N ASN A 58 -37.04 12.56 6.98
CA ASN A 58 -38.14 13.49 7.19
C ASN A 58 -38.54 13.49 8.67
N LEU A 59 -38.58 14.68 9.26
CA LEU A 59 -39.17 14.93 10.56
C LEU A 59 -40.50 15.64 10.35
N THR A 60 -41.59 15.06 10.83
CA THR A 60 -42.89 15.72 10.97
C THR A 60 -43.11 16.07 12.43
N VAL A 61 -43.34 17.36 12.69
CA VAL A 61 -43.70 17.89 14.00
C VAL A 61 -45.17 18.31 13.96
N THR A 62 -45.96 17.88 14.94
CA THR A 62 -47.40 18.19 15.06
C THR A 62 -47.68 18.87 16.39
N ASP A 63 -48.42 19.97 16.36
CA ASP A 63 -48.83 20.69 17.57
C ASP A 63 -50.10 20.09 18.23
N SER A 64 -50.55 20.70 19.32
CA SER A 64 -51.77 20.28 20.02
C SER A 64 -53.06 20.56 19.24
N ASN A 65 -53.01 21.42 18.22
CA ASN A 65 -54.14 21.80 17.40
C ASN A 65 -54.28 20.87 16.17
N GLY A 66 -53.27 20.04 15.93
CA GLY A 66 -53.20 19.10 14.81
C GLY A 66 -52.50 19.67 13.58
N ASP A 67 -52.00 20.90 13.64
CA ASP A 67 -51.20 21.48 12.57
C ASP A 67 -49.82 20.82 12.56
N SER A 68 -49.26 20.64 11.36
CA SER A 68 -47.98 19.93 11.22
C SER A 68 -47.04 20.58 10.22
N THR A 69 -45.75 20.46 10.50
CA THR A 69 -44.67 20.89 9.62
C THR A 69 -43.70 19.74 9.42
N THR A 70 -43.29 19.52 8.17
CA THR A 70 -42.28 18.53 7.82
C THR A 70 -41.01 19.21 7.33
N ILE A 71 -39.86 18.77 7.85
CA ILE A 71 -38.54 19.15 7.34
C ILE A 71 -37.78 17.91 6.88
N SER A 72 -37.02 18.05 5.80
CA SER A 72 -36.22 16.97 5.22
C SER A 72 -34.74 17.33 5.22
N GLN A 73 -33.88 16.39 5.63
CA GLN A 73 -32.43 16.48 5.49
C GLN A 73 -31.87 15.19 4.87
N VAL A 74 -30.86 15.31 4.01
CA VAL A 74 -30.17 14.15 3.44
C VAL A 74 -29.06 13.69 4.38
N VAL A 75 -29.17 12.45 4.86
CA VAL A 75 -28.13 11.76 5.63
C VAL A 75 -27.33 10.85 4.70
N VAL A 76 -26.01 11.06 4.67
CA VAL A 76 -25.08 10.25 3.85
C VAL A 76 -24.41 9.19 4.73
N VAL A 77 -24.72 7.93 4.48
CA VAL A 77 -24.14 6.77 5.15
C VAL A 77 -23.12 6.10 4.23
N LYS A 78 -21.92 5.86 4.75
CA LYS A 78 -20.78 5.32 3.98
C LYS A 78 -20.59 3.83 4.24
N SER A 79 -20.04 3.11 3.26
CA SER A 79 -19.52 1.76 3.53
C SER A 79 -18.24 1.85 4.37
N PRO A 80 -17.92 0.81 5.17
CA PRO A 80 -16.67 0.75 5.89
C PRO A 80 -15.50 0.73 4.89
N PRO A 81 -14.31 1.18 5.32
CA PRO A 81 -13.11 1.06 4.50
C PRO A 81 -12.87 -0.43 4.17
N PRO A 82 -12.34 -0.74 2.97
CA PRO A 82 -11.95 -2.10 2.65
C PRO A 82 -10.89 -2.59 3.66
N PRO A 83 -10.85 -3.90 3.95
CA PRO A 83 -9.83 -4.44 4.82
C PRO A 83 -8.44 -4.15 4.22
N PRO A 84 -7.40 -3.98 5.08
CA PRO A 84 -6.05 -3.80 4.59
C PRO A 84 -5.63 -5.00 3.72
N PRO A 85 -4.78 -4.78 2.70
CA PRO A 85 -4.26 -5.89 1.90
C PRO A 85 -3.52 -6.88 2.82
N PRO A 86 -3.56 -8.19 2.51
CA PRO A 86 -2.80 -9.16 3.29
C PRO A 86 -1.30 -8.80 3.26
N PRO A 87 -0.55 -9.12 4.33
CA PRO A 87 0.89 -8.90 4.33
C PRO A 87 1.49 -9.66 3.13
N ARG A 88 2.28 -8.96 2.32
CA ARG A 88 3.02 -9.59 1.23
C ARG A 88 3.92 -10.65 1.86
N LYS A 89 3.72 -11.93 1.50
CA LYS A 89 4.67 -12.98 1.90
C LYS A 89 6.06 -12.52 1.50
N ALA A 90 7.00 -12.49 2.44
CA ALA A 90 8.39 -12.24 2.11
C ALA A 90 8.82 -13.30 1.09
N VAL A 91 9.03 -12.89 -0.15
CA VAL A 91 9.81 -13.70 -1.08
C VAL A 91 11.20 -13.69 -0.48
N VAL A 92 11.59 -14.76 0.20
CA VAL A 92 12.99 -15.01 0.50
C VAL A 92 13.67 -15.03 -0.88
N PRO A 93 14.63 -14.12 -1.17
CA PRO A 93 15.38 -14.21 -2.41
C PRO A 93 15.98 -15.60 -2.46
N GLU A 94 15.58 -16.39 -3.44
CA GLU A 94 16.11 -17.74 -3.63
C GLU A 94 17.62 -17.57 -3.86
N ASP A 95 18.41 -18.06 -2.91
CA ASP A 95 19.84 -17.85 -2.89
C ASP A 95 20.47 -18.58 -4.08
N LYS A 96 20.82 -17.83 -5.14
CA LYS A 96 21.54 -18.35 -6.31
C LYS A 96 22.98 -18.78 -5.98
N THR A 97 23.43 -18.65 -4.73
CA THR A 97 24.79 -19.00 -4.31
C THR A 97 25.06 -20.51 -4.35
N THR A 98 24.03 -21.37 -4.38
CA THR A 98 24.19 -22.83 -4.52
C THR A 98 24.88 -23.22 -5.83
N THR A 99 24.54 -22.56 -6.94
CA THR A 99 25.14 -22.85 -8.26
C THR A 99 26.59 -22.38 -8.34
N VAL A 100 26.92 -21.25 -7.70
CA VAL A 100 28.28 -20.70 -7.65
C VAL A 100 29.20 -21.61 -6.82
N ASN A 101 28.74 -22.10 -5.68
CA ASN A 101 29.51 -23.01 -4.82
C ASN A 101 29.75 -24.37 -5.49
N LEU A 102 28.75 -24.90 -6.22
CA LEU A 102 28.93 -26.13 -7.00
C LEU A 102 29.97 -25.95 -8.12
N LEU A 103 29.88 -24.86 -8.88
CA LEU A 103 30.82 -24.57 -9.97
C LEU A 103 32.26 -24.41 -9.46
N LEU A 104 32.46 -23.66 -8.38
CA LEU A 104 33.79 -23.53 -7.75
C LEU A 104 34.33 -24.89 -7.30
N GLY A 105 33.49 -25.73 -6.67
CA GLY A 105 33.88 -27.05 -6.20
C GLY A 105 34.30 -27.99 -7.34
N VAL A 106 33.56 -28.00 -8.45
CA VAL A 106 33.89 -28.82 -9.64
C VAL A 106 35.18 -28.35 -10.31
N VAL A 107 35.39 -27.04 -10.45
CA VAL A 107 36.62 -26.47 -11.03
C VAL A 107 37.84 -26.82 -10.18
N LEU A 108 37.75 -26.70 -8.85
CA LEU A 108 38.84 -27.07 -7.95
C LEU A 108 39.20 -28.56 -8.07
N LEU A 109 38.18 -29.43 -8.14
CA LEU A 109 38.38 -30.88 -8.28
C LEU A 109 39.08 -31.24 -9.60
N LEU A 110 38.69 -30.62 -10.71
CA LEU A 110 39.32 -30.85 -12.02
C LEU A 110 40.79 -30.42 -12.03
N VAL A 111 41.10 -29.27 -11.43
CA VAL A 111 42.49 -28.77 -11.31
C VAL A 111 43.33 -29.72 -10.44
N LEU A 112 42.79 -30.24 -9.33
CA LEU A 112 43.47 -31.22 -8.49
C LEU A 112 43.73 -32.54 -9.25
N LEU A 113 42.73 -33.06 -9.98
CA LEU A 113 42.87 -34.30 -10.76
C LEU A 113 43.92 -34.15 -11.86
N LEU A 114 43.93 -33.04 -12.60
CA LEU A 114 44.93 -32.75 -13.63
C LEU A 114 46.34 -32.65 -13.03
N SER A 115 46.47 -32.04 -11.86
CA SER A 115 47.75 -31.95 -11.15
C SER A 115 48.25 -33.35 -10.77
N VAL A 116 47.40 -34.22 -10.24
CA VAL A 116 47.77 -35.61 -9.88
C VAL A 116 48.19 -36.44 -11.10
N VAL A 117 47.55 -36.23 -12.26
CA VAL A 117 47.93 -36.88 -13.54
C VAL A 117 49.31 -36.40 -14.01
N ALA A 118 49.61 -35.11 -13.86
CA ALA A 118 50.92 -34.55 -14.21
C ALA A 118 52.06 -35.03 -13.28
N TYR A 119 51.76 -35.36 -12.02
CA TYR A 119 52.77 -35.83 -11.05
C TYR A 119 53.28 -37.26 -11.29
N ARG A 120 52.63 -38.07 -12.12
CA ARG A 120 53.07 -39.46 -12.43
C ARG A 120 54.04 -39.57 -13.62
N GLY A 121 54.39 -38.46 -14.28
CA GLY A 121 55.18 -38.48 -15.53
C GLY A 121 56.63 -38.00 -15.45
N ALA A 122 57.13 -37.50 -14.33
CA ALA A 122 58.42 -36.80 -14.29
C ALA A 122 59.51 -37.56 -13.51
N THR A 123 60.10 -38.60 -14.12
CA THR A 123 61.49 -38.97 -13.81
C THR A 123 62.32 -39.22 -15.07
N ARG A 124 63.43 -38.47 -15.13
CA ARG A 124 64.66 -38.61 -15.94
C ARG A 124 64.68 -38.02 -17.36
N GLY A 125 65.60 -37.06 -17.55
CA GLY A 125 66.05 -36.63 -18.87
C GLY A 125 66.94 -35.39 -18.87
N ARG A 126 68.18 -35.53 -18.35
CA ARG A 126 69.28 -34.55 -18.38
C ARG A 126 69.76 -34.30 -19.83
N GLY A 127 69.99 -33.04 -20.23
CA GLY A 127 70.81 -32.71 -21.42
C GLY A 127 70.66 -31.26 -21.92
N PRO A 128 71.75 -30.47 -22.05
CA PRO A 128 71.72 -29.03 -22.34
C PRO A 128 71.92 -28.71 -23.84
N GLY A 129 71.42 -27.54 -24.30
CA GLY A 129 71.62 -27.05 -25.66
C GLY A 129 71.28 -25.57 -25.79
N ALA A 130 72.12 -24.84 -26.52
CA ALA A 130 72.35 -23.41 -26.37
C ALA A 130 71.59 -22.51 -27.38
N ALA A 131 71.59 -21.22 -27.05
CA ALA A 131 71.74 -20.05 -27.92
C ALA A 131 70.62 -19.61 -28.90
N GLY A 132 70.37 -18.29 -28.89
CA GLY A 132 70.21 -17.51 -30.14
C GLY A 132 68.98 -16.61 -30.31
N GLY A 133 69.14 -15.31 -30.00
CA GLY A 133 68.97 -14.21 -30.98
C GLY A 133 67.58 -13.68 -31.41
N GLY A 134 67.44 -12.34 -31.35
CA GLY A 134 66.63 -11.49 -32.27
C GLY A 134 65.15 -11.32 -31.90
N SER A 135 64.67 -10.17 -31.39
CA SER A 135 64.46 -8.83 -31.99
C SER A 135 63.17 -8.68 -32.81
N GLN A 136 62.65 -7.44 -32.82
CA GLN A 136 61.38 -6.89 -33.39
C GLN A 136 60.20 -6.91 -32.39
N GLY A 137 59.62 -5.80 -31.91
CA GLY A 137 59.71 -4.40 -32.29
C GLY A 137 58.62 -4.01 -33.30
N ALA A 138 57.47 -3.52 -32.81
CA ALA A 138 56.50 -2.61 -33.46
C ALA A 138 55.24 -2.46 -32.56
N THR A 139 54.94 -1.32 -31.90
CA THR A 139 54.32 -0.06 -32.41
C THR A 139 52.85 -0.28 -32.83
N VAL A 140 51.79 0.47 -32.50
CA VAL A 140 51.51 1.82 -31.95
C VAL A 140 50.03 1.84 -31.46
N ASN A 141 49.73 2.70 -30.47
CA ASN A 141 48.53 3.52 -30.14
C ASN A 141 47.20 3.27 -30.92
N THR A 142 45.98 3.52 -30.44
CA THR A 142 45.43 4.63 -29.63
C THR A 142 43.93 4.33 -29.47
N ALA A 143 43.29 4.67 -28.36
CA ALA A 143 41.99 5.37 -28.34
C ALA A 143 41.40 5.38 -26.93
N SER A 144 41.38 6.59 -26.39
CA SER A 144 40.77 7.05 -25.15
C SER A 144 39.25 6.91 -25.16
N LYS A 145 38.67 6.57 -24.00
CA LYS A 145 37.53 7.31 -23.43
C LYS A 145 37.26 6.86 -21.99
N GLU A 146 37.81 7.62 -21.05
CA GLU A 146 37.27 7.76 -19.70
C GLU A 146 35.91 8.46 -19.78
N PHE A 147 34.93 7.96 -19.03
CA PHE A 147 33.69 8.69 -18.74
C PHE A 147 33.67 8.95 -17.23
N SER A 148 33.79 10.22 -16.87
CA SER A 148 33.69 10.72 -15.49
C SER A 148 32.22 10.82 -15.03
N PRO A 149 31.95 10.94 -13.72
CA PRO A 149 30.69 10.58 -13.09
C PRO A 149 29.68 11.72 -12.95
N ALA A 150 28.50 11.32 -12.44
CA ALA A 150 27.27 12.06 -12.24
C ALA A 150 27.36 13.33 -11.37
N GLU A 151 26.67 14.38 -11.82
CA GLU A 151 26.09 15.42 -10.97
C GLU A 151 24.60 15.58 -11.32
N GLU A 152 23.71 15.33 -10.37
CA GLU A 152 22.48 16.12 -10.22
C GLU A 152 22.01 16.07 -8.76
N GLN A 153 22.42 17.09 -7.99
CA GLN A 153 21.94 17.36 -6.64
C GLN A 153 20.79 18.37 -6.74
N LEU A 154 19.57 17.91 -6.52
CA LEU A 154 18.35 18.71 -6.56
C LEU A 154 18.22 19.54 -5.27
N LYS A 155 18.43 20.86 -5.40
CA LYS A 155 18.30 21.86 -4.34
C LYS A 155 16.84 22.29 -4.18
N GLY A 156 16.12 21.72 -3.21
CA GLY A 156 14.80 22.18 -2.79
C GLY A 156 14.89 23.31 -1.77
N ALA A 157 14.35 24.49 -2.08
CA ALA A 157 14.15 25.60 -1.14
C ALA A 157 12.67 25.65 -0.70
N PRO A 158 12.36 25.97 0.56
CA PRO A 158 10.98 26.20 1.00
C PRO A 158 10.51 27.62 0.66
N ARG A 159 9.28 27.75 0.17
CA ARG A 159 8.55 29.02 0.06
C ARG A 159 7.84 29.32 1.36
N HIS A 160 7.93 30.58 1.78
CA HIS A 160 7.10 31.25 2.77
C HIS A 160 5.65 31.36 2.29
#